data_AF-A0A6P8V353-F1
#
_entry.id   AF-A0A6P8V353-F1
#
_cell.length_a   1.000
_cell.length_b   1.000
_cell.length_c   1.000
_cell.angle_alpha   90.00
_cell.angle_beta   90.00
_cell.angle_gamma   90.00
#
_symmetry.space_group_name_H-M   'P 1'
#
loop_
_entity.id
_entity.type
_entity.pdbx_description
1 polymer ?
#
loop_
_entity_poly.entity_id
_entity_poly.type
_entity_poly.pdbx_seq_one_letter_code
_entity_poly.pdbx_strand_id
1 'polypeptide(L)'
;MDIQVEDVRIRAILSSYRKRIPMTEGYVEVKDGGKWKQICNTEWSPLNARVICGMFGFPGERKYNGQGLQDVCAPQEALVLGLRCELHWERGAPLQL
;
A
#
# COMPACT_ATOMS: atom_id res chain seq x y z
N MET A 1 11.83 15.63 9.96
CA MET A 1 12.37 14.32 9.52
C MET A 1 12.38 14.33 8.01
N ASP A 2 13.55 14.20 7.39
CA ASP A 2 13.66 13.95 5.95
C ASP A 2 13.75 12.45 5.70
N ILE A 3 12.78 11.89 4.99
CA ILE A 3 12.82 10.51 4.49
C ILE A 3 13.32 10.59 3.04
N GLN A 4 14.39 9.89 2.72
CA GLN A 4 14.88 9.73 1.36
C GLN A 4 14.36 8.40 0.80
N VAL A 5 13.34 8.49 -0.07
CA VAL A 5 12.68 7.30 -0.60
C VAL A 5 13.53 6.67 -1.71
N GLU A 6 14.18 5.55 -1.39
CA GLU A 6 14.95 4.75 -2.34
C GLU A 6 14.05 3.79 -3.14
N ASP A 7 13.05 3.20 -2.47
CA ASP A 7 12.16 2.19 -3.02
C ASP A 7 10.84 2.11 -2.22
N VAL A 8 9.80 1.54 -2.82
CA VAL A 8 8.47 1.39 -2.23
C VAL A 8 7.98 -0.04 -2.46
N ARG A 9 7.41 -0.68 -1.43
CA ARG A 9 6.78 -1.99 -1.57
C ARG A 9 5.47 -2.12 -0.83
N ILE A 10 4.61 -3.01 -1.34
CA ILE A 10 3.43 -3.49 -0.63
C ILE A 10 3.79 -4.80 0.06
N ARG A 11 3.68 -4.84 1.39
CA ARG A 11 3.88 -6.05 2.19
C ARG A 11 2.53 -6.64 2.58
N ALA A 12 2.27 -7.87 2.13
CA ALA A 12 1.07 -8.60 2.53
C ALA A 12 1.00 -8.82 4.04
N ILE A 13 -0.19 -8.61 4.61
CA ILE A 13 -0.48 -8.76 6.04
C ILE A 13 -0.45 -10.23 6.44
N LEU A 14 -1.15 -11.05 5.68
CA LEU A 14 -1.26 -12.48 5.93
C LEU A 14 -0.26 -13.23 5.04
N SER A 15 0.46 -14.19 5.63
CA SER A 15 1.38 -15.06 4.90
C SER A 15 0.69 -15.81 3.74
N SER A 16 -0.61 -16.11 3.89
CA SER A 16 -1.44 -16.71 2.83
C SER A 16 -1.65 -15.79 1.63
N TYR A 17 -1.61 -14.46 1.82
CA TYR A 17 -1.75 -13.48 0.74
C TYR A 17 -0.45 -13.23 -0.02
N ARG A 18 0.72 -13.61 0.50
CA ARG A 18 2.00 -13.52 -0.24
C ARG A 18 2.01 -14.32 -1.53
N LYS A 19 1.13 -15.31 -1.66
CA LYS A 19 0.96 -16.10 -2.89
C LYS A 19 0.00 -15.46 -3.90
N ARG A 20 -0.71 -14.38 -3.53
CA ARG A 20 -1.63 -13.67 -4.42
C ARG A 20 -0.86 -12.61 -5.20
N ILE A 21 -0.76 -12.83 -6.51
CA ILE A 21 -0.18 -11.88 -7.46
C ILE A 21 -1.29 -11.53 -8.45
N PRO A 22 -1.56 -10.24 -8.72
CA PRO A 22 -0.87 -9.08 -8.15
C PRO A 22 -1.30 -8.82 -6.69
N MET A 23 -0.39 -8.27 -5.88
CA MET A 23 -0.71 -7.90 -4.49
C MET A 23 -1.52 -6.60 -4.48
N THR A 24 -2.81 -6.71 -4.20
CA THR A 24 -3.74 -5.57 -4.19
C THR A 24 -3.97 -5.01 -2.80
N GLU A 25 -3.55 -5.73 -1.75
CA GLU A 25 -3.81 -5.36 -0.36
C GLU A 25 -2.59 -5.59 0.53
N GLY A 26 -2.26 -4.61 1.39
CA GLY A 26 -1.15 -4.72 2.32
C GLY A 26 -0.71 -3.42 2.98
N TYR A 27 0.44 -3.48 3.65
CA TYR A 27 1.16 -2.33 4.21
C TYR A 27 2.05 -1.69 3.16
N VAL A 28 2.13 -0.37 3.18
CA VAL A 28 3.14 0.35 2.40
C VAL A 28 4.42 0.49 3.24
N GLU A 29 5.53 0.04 2.68
CA GLU A 29 6.86 0.23 3.24
C GLU A 29 7.72 1.04 2.26
N VAL A 30 8.51 1.96 2.79
CA VAL A 30 9.53 2.72 2.06
C VAL A 30 10.91 2.28 2.48
N LYS A 31 11.84 2.27 1.54
CA LYS A 31 13.24 2.03 1.80
C LYS A 31 13.96 3.37 1.96
N ASP A 32 14.66 3.54 3.08
CA ASP A 32 15.41 4.75 3.42
C ASP A 32 16.67 4.35 4.21
N GLY A 33 17.84 4.76 3.72
CA GLY A 33 19.14 4.35 4.26
C GLY A 33 19.34 2.83 4.19
N GLY A 34 18.90 2.20 3.10
CA GLY A 34 18.97 0.75 2.90
C GLY A 34 17.97 -0.09 3.72
N LYS A 35 17.13 0.53 4.56
CA LYS A 35 16.23 -0.17 5.48
C LYS A 35 14.76 0.06 5.11
N TRP A 36 13.98 -1.02 5.17
CA TRP A 36 12.52 -0.96 5.01
C TRP A 36 11.85 -0.42 6.27
N LYS A 37 11.01 0.60 6.11
CA LYS A 37 10.26 1.27 7.16
C LYS A 37 8.79 1.31 6.78
N GLN A 38 7.91 1.02 7.74
CA GLN A 38 6.47 1.21 7.54
C GLN A 38 6.14 2.70 7.60
N ILE A 39 5.24 3.14 6.73
CA ILE A 39 4.73 4.51 6.81
C ILE A 39 3.68 4.57 7.92
N CYS A 40 3.94 5.42 8.90
CA CYS A 40 3.06 5.73 10.01
C CYS A 40 2.70 7.21 9.95
N ASN A 41 1.59 7.52 9.29
CA ASN A 41 1.13 8.89 9.19
C ASN A 41 -0.36 8.97 9.55
N THR A 42 -0.68 9.85 10.51
CA THR A 42 -2.07 10.22 10.83
C THR A 42 -2.75 10.90 9.64
N GLU A 43 -1.97 11.54 8.76
CA GLU A 43 -2.46 12.20 7.54
C GLU A 43 -2.46 11.29 6.29
N TRP A 44 -2.65 9.98 6.46
CA TRP A 44 -2.78 9.07 5.31
C TRP A 44 -4.10 9.32 4.57
N SER A 45 -4.01 9.86 3.35
CA SER A 45 -5.18 10.18 2.52
C SER A 45 -5.45 9.12 1.43
N PRO A 46 -6.67 9.06 0.87
CA PRO A 46 -6.96 8.28 -0.34
C PRO A 46 -6.07 8.65 -1.52
N LEU A 47 -5.67 9.92 -1.65
CA LEU A 47 -4.76 10.37 -2.71
C LEU A 47 -3.38 9.71 -2.58
N ASN A 48 -2.88 9.53 -1.35
CA ASN A 48 -1.63 8.80 -1.12
C ASN A 48 -1.77 7.34 -1.58
N ALA A 49 -2.90 6.70 -1.26
CA ALA A 49 -3.18 5.34 -1.70
C ALA A 49 -3.25 5.22 -3.23
N ARG A 50 -3.85 6.21 -3.91
CA ARG A 50 -3.93 6.26 -5.38
C ARG A 50 -2.56 6.28 -6.03
N VAL A 51 -1.63 7.11 -5.52
CA VAL A 51 -0.26 7.18 -6.03
C VAL A 51 0.42 5.82 -5.92
N ILE A 52 0.35 5.18 -4.75
CA ILE A 52 0.96 3.86 -4.55
C ILE A 52 0.32 2.82 -5.47
N CYS A 53 -1.01 2.75 -5.55
CA CYS A 53 -1.69 1.82 -6.46
C CYS A 53 -1.26 2.02 -7.92
N GLY A 54 -1.12 3.27 -8.37
CA GLY A 54 -0.61 3.61 -9.70
C GLY A 54 0.82 3.12 -9.94
N MET A 55 1.71 3.24 -8.96
CA MET A 55 3.10 2.73 -9.06
C MET A 55 3.16 1.22 -9.30
N PHE A 56 2.15 0.47 -8.84
CA PHE A 56 2.04 -0.98 -9.04
C PHE A 56 1.11 -1.38 -10.20
N GLY A 57 0.73 -0.42 -11.05
CA GLY A 57 -0.06 -0.67 -12.25
C GLY A 57 -1.57 -0.83 -12.02
N PHE A 58 -2.08 -0.43 -10.86
CA PHE A 58 -3.51 -0.44 -10.58
C PHE A 58 -4.15 0.91 -10.96
N PRO A 59 -5.37 0.92 -11.50
CA PRO A 59 -6.03 2.13 -11.97
C PRO A 59 -6.53 3.05 -10.84
N GLY A 60 -6.57 2.55 -9.60
CA GLY A 60 -6.99 3.32 -8.46
C GLY A 60 -6.96 2.55 -7.15
N GLU A 61 -7.49 3.20 -6.13
CA GLU A 61 -7.61 2.78 -4.75
C GLU A 61 -9.08 2.55 -4.39
N ARG A 62 -9.33 1.66 -3.42
CA ARG A 62 -10.65 1.48 -2.82
C ARG A 62 -10.63 1.98 -1.39
N LYS A 63 -11.68 2.72 -1.04
CA LYS A 63 -11.91 3.14 0.34
C LYS A 63 -12.04 1.92 1.23
N TYR A 64 -11.31 1.91 2.34
CA TYR A 64 -11.50 0.92 3.38
C TYR A 64 -12.77 1.27 4.17
N ASN A 65 -13.72 0.33 4.31
CA ASN A 65 -15.02 0.56 4.95
C ASN A 65 -14.97 0.53 6.50
N GLY A 66 -13.78 0.53 7.11
CA GLY A 66 -13.63 0.54 8.57
C GLY A 66 -13.74 1.95 9.14
N GLN A 67 -14.84 2.26 9.84
CA GLN A 67 -14.88 3.39 10.76
C GLN A 67 -13.85 3.14 11.88
N GLY A 68 -12.79 3.97 11.96
CA GLY A 68 -11.88 3.99 13.12
C GLY A 68 -10.51 3.32 12.99
N LEU A 69 -9.96 3.17 11.78
CA LEU A 69 -8.58 2.66 11.55
C LEU A 69 -7.60 3.71 10.98
N GLN A 70 -8.03 4.96 10.81
CA GLN A 70 -7.08 6.06 10.72
C GLN A 70 -6.46 6.23 12.13
N ASP A 71 -5.16 6.49 12.20
CA ASP A 71 -4.41 6.95 13.40
C ASP A 71 -3.63 5.96 14.27
N VAL A 72 -3.56 4.65 13.96
CA VAL A 72 -2.76 3.74 14.82
C VAL A 72 -1.63 3.05 14.06
N CYS A 73 -0.43 3.61 14.21
CA CYS A 73 0.78 2.81 14.13
C CYS A 73 1.16 2.31 15.52
N ALA A 74 0.74 1.08 15.84
CA ALA A 74 1.24 0.39 17.02
C ALA A 74 2.58 -0.30 16.68
N PRO A 75 3.64 -0.14 17.49
CA PRO A 75 4.97 -0.70 17.21
C PRO A 75 5.04 -2.24 17.19
N GLN A 76 3.96 -2.95 17.53
CA GLN A 76 3.95 -4.39 17.79
C GLN A 76 2.71 -5.12 17.27
N GLU A 77 1.70 -4.40 16.79
CA GLU A 77 0.49 -4.97 16.21
C GLU A 77 0.26 -4.30 14.86
N ALA A 78 0.67 -4.99 13.81
CA ALA A 78 0.49 -4.52 12.45
C ALA A 78 -1.02 -4.45 12.15
N LEU A 79 -1.62 -3.27 12.29
CA LEU A 79 -3.02 -3.01 11.91
C LEU A 79 -3.18 -1.67 11.18
N VAL A 80 -2.40 -1.48 10.13
CA VAL A 80 -2.87 -0.79 8.91
C VAL A 80 -3.41 -1.81 7.91
N LEU A 81 -4.67 -2.24 8.08
CA LEU A 81 -5.46 -2.73 6.95
C LEU A 81 -5.81 -1.50 6.09
N GLY A 82 -4.94 -1.10 5.14
CA GLY A 82 -5.03 0.26 4.60
C GLY A 82 -4.99 0.39 3.09
N LEU A 83 -3.96 -0.15 2.43
CA LEU A 83 -3.92 -0.06 0.97
C LEU A 83 -4.79 -1.17 0.38
N ARG A 84 -5.84 -0.79 -0.35
CA ARG A 84 -6.58 -1.70 -1.21
C ARG A 84 -6.61 -1.07 -2.60
N CYS A 85 -5.94 -1.68 -3.56
CA CYS A 85 -5.96 -1.26 -4.94
C CYS A 85 -7.14 -1.88 -5.69
N GLU A 86 -7.69 -1.11 -6.63
CA GLU A 86 -8.74 -1.58 -7.51
C GLU A 86 -8.18 -2.57 -8.54
N LEU A 87 -8.88 -3.69 -8.70
CA LEU A 87 -8.69 -4.61 -9.81
C LEU A 87 -9.64 -4.23 -10.95
N HIS A 88 -9.22 -3.34 -11.85
CA HIS A 88 -9.76 -3.29 -13.20
C HIS A 88 -8.74 -3.94 -14.13
N TRP A 89 -8.74 -5.28 -14.18
CA TRP A 89 -8.23 -6.00 -15.35
C TRP A 89 -9.38 -6.05 -16.37
N GLU A 90 -9.55 -4.98 -17.14
CA GLU A 90 -10.29 -5.13 -18.38
C GLU A 90 -9.43 -6.02 -19.28
N ARG A 91 -10.01 -7.13 -19.76
CA ARG A 91 -9.35 -8.02 -20.72
C ARG A 91 -8.73 -7.18 -21.85
N GLY A 92 -7.41 -7.00 -21.85
CA GLY A 92 -6.68 -6.42 -22.98
C GLY A 92 -6.16 -4.97 -22.86
N ALA A 93 -6.09 -4.34 -21.67
CA ALA A 93 -5.35 -3.08 -21.56
C ALA A 93 -3.82 -3.34 -21.66
N PRO A 94 -3.10 -2.71 -22.59
CA PRO A 94 -1.66 -2.91 -22.72
C PRO A 94 -0.93 -2.31 -21.52
N LEU A 95 0.07 -3.05 -21.02
CA LEU A 95 1.10 -2.49 -20.13
C LEU A 95 1.71 -1.30 -20.86
N GLN A 96 1.48 -0.09 -20.36
CA GLN A 96 2.21 1.07 -20.85
C GLN A 96 3.67 0.90 -20.40
N LEU A 97 4.49 0.44 -21.35
CA LEU A 97 5.95 0.55 -21.36
C LEU A 97 6.36 1.94 -21.87
#